data_AF-A0A398D4N1-F1
#
_entry.id   AF-A0A398D4N1-F1
#
_cell.length_a   1.000
_cell.length_b   1.000
_cell.length_c   1.000
_cell.angle_alpha   90.00
_cell.angle_beta   90.00
_cell.angle_gamma   90.00
#
_symmetry.space_group_name_H-M   'P 1'
#
loop_
_entity.id
_entity.type
_entity.pdbx_description
1 polymer ?
#
loop_
_entity_poly.entity_id
_entity_poly.type
_entity_poly.pdbx_seq_one_letter_code
_entity_poly.pdbx_strand_id
1 'polypeptide(L)'
;MSQKRQALAVLPAYVEEGKINTMIQIGLSSDIAPIANMMVKMALVELSRGIETGMSTVDEDLASDFYVWANRREEAYANWPRMGFKWTHPSILRWYGARIDRDPDCLVCGGHLEEEPAT
;
A
#
# COMPACT_ATOMS: atom_id res chain seq x y z
N MET A 1 24.27 22.47 -20.20
CA MET A 1 24.12 22.46 -18.72
C MET A 1 23.93 21.01 -18.29
N SER A 2 24.71 20.51 -17.32
CA SER A 2 24.57 19.12 -16.84
C SER A 2 23.29 18.94 -16.03
N GLN A 3 22.53 17.85 -16.27
CA GLN A 3 21.30 17.50 -15.55
C GLN A 3 21.47 17.54 -14.03
N LYS A 4 22.65 17.17 -13.52
CA LYS A 4 22.97 17.19 -12.08
C LYS A 4 22.96 18.59 -11.48
N ARG A 5 23.42 19.61 -12.21
CA ARG A 5 23.40 21.01 -11.75
C ARG A 5 21.98 21.58 -11.70
N GLN A 6 21.13 21.20 -12.64
CA GLN A 6 19.72 21.60 -12.62
C GLN A 6 19.00 20.94 -11.45
N ALA A 7 19.21 19.65 -11.22
CA ALA A 7 18.63 18.93 -10.08
C ALA A 7 19.03 19.52 -8.74
N LEU A 8 20.33 19.82 -8.54
CA LEU A 8 20.87 20.48 -7.36
C LEU A 8 20.18 21.81 -7.03
N ALA A 9 19.77 22.56 -8.05
CA ALA A 9 19.13 23.87 -7.88
C ALA A 9 17.66 23.81 -7.41
N VAL A 10 16.98 22.67 -7.54
CA VAL A 10 15.58 22.48 -7.15
C VAL A 10 15.39 21.54 -5.96
N LEU A 11 16.47 21.05 -5.33
CA LEU A 11 16.35 20.22 -4.14
C LEU A 11 15.83 21.02 -2.94
N PRO A 12 14.80 20.50 -2.24
CA PRO A 12 14.42 21.02 -0.94
C PRO A 12 15.56 20.86 0.07
N ALA A 13 15.68 21.82 0.99
CA ALA A 13 16.78 21.87 1.97
C ALA A 13 16.84 20.66 2.92
N TYR A 14 15.75 19.88 3.04
CA TYR A 14 15.68 18.68 3.88
C TYR A 14 16.15 17.40 3.16
N VAL A 15 16.55 17.48 1.89
CA VAL A 15 16.99 16.32 1.12
C VAL A 15 18.51 16.25 1.06
N GLU A 16 19.07 15.14 1.52
CA GLU A 16 20.49 14.84 1.41
C GLU A 16 20.93 14.74 -0.07
N GLU A 17 22.12 15.24 -0.39
CA GLU A 17 22.68 15.17 -1.75
C GLU A 17 22.87 13.74 -2.28
N GLY A 18 22.92 12.73 -1.39
CA GLY A 18 22.93 11.32 -1.78
C GLY A 18 21.60 10.84 -2.39
N LYS A 19 20.50 11.55 -2.14
CA LYS A 19 19.13 11.16 -2.54
C LYS A 19 18.59 11.97 -3.73
N ILE A 20 19.47 12.68 -4.44
CA ILE A 20 19.11 13.52 -5.60
C ILE A 20 18.43 12.69 -6.69
N ASN A 21 18.94 11.50 -6.97
CA ASN A 21 18.37 10.63 -8.00
C ASN A 21 16.98 10.11 -7.61
N THR A 22 16.68 10.00 -6.32
CA THR A 22 15.37 9.60 -5.79
C THR A 22 14.34 10.73 -5.91
N MET A 23 14.78 12.00 -5.87
CA MET A 23 13.88 13.16 -6.03
C MET A 23 13.49 13.41 -7.49
N ILE A 24 14.35 13.08 -8.45
CA ILE A 24 14.02 13.19 -9.89
C ILE A 24 13.28 11.91 -10.32
N GLN A 25 12.15 11.62 -9.68
CA GLN A 25 11.30 10.52 -10.08
C GLN A 25 10.39 10.93 -11.24
N ILE A 26 10.81 10.60 -12.45
CA ILE A 26 9.90 10.58 -13.60
C ILE A 26 8.91 9.43 -13.35
N GLY A 27 7.61 9.74 -13.38
CA GLY A 27 6.55 8.74 -13.22
C GLY A 27 6.00 8.57 -11.81
N LEU A 28 6.16 9.53 -10.90
CA LEU A 28 5.50 9.49 -9.57
C LEU A 28 3.98 9.24 -9.68
N SER A 29 3.32 9.82 -10.69
CA SER A 29 1.91 9.56 -10.95
C SER A 29 1.62 8.09 -11.29
N SER A 30 2.53 7.44 -12.03
CA SER A 30 2.46 6.01 -12.32
C SER A 30 2.62 5.17 -11.04
N ASP A 31 3.46 5.64 -10.12
CA ASP A 31 3.75 4.92 -8.88
C ASP A 31 2.57 5.00 -7.89
N ILE A 32 1.84 6.12 -7.89
CA ILE A 32 0.68 6.37 -7.00
C ILE A 32 -0.65 5.89 -7.58
N ALA A 33 -0.83 5.88 -8.91
CA ALA A 33 -2.14 5.59 -9.52
C ALA A 33 -2.77 4.26 -9.06
N PRO A 34 -2.03 3.13 -8.94
CA PRO A 34 -2.59 1.88 -8.43
C PRO A 34 -3.10 2.02 -7.00
N ILE A 35 -2.32 2.71 -6.14
CA ILE A 35 -2.65 2.93 -4.72
C ILE A 35 -3.90 3.82 -4.62
N ALA A 36 -3.95 4.92 -5.38
CA ALA A 36 -5.11 5.81 -5.40
C ALA A 36 -6.39 5.07 -5.80
N ASN A 37 -6.33 4.22 -6.82
CA ASN A 37 -7.47 3.41 -7.24
C ASN A 37 -7.91 2.41 -6.16
N MET A 38 -6.96 1.77 -5.49
CA MET A 38 -7.26 0.87 -4.36
C MET A 38 -7.91 1.60 -3.19
N MET A 39 -7.41 2.79 -2.84
CA MET A 39 -8.00 3.62 -1.79
C MET A 39 -9.44 4.03 -2.10
N VAL A 40 -9.73 4.42 -3.35
CA VAL A 40 -11.09 4.76 -3.77
C VAL A 40 -12.02 3.56 -3.65
N LYS A 41 -11.58 2.37 -4.06
CA LYS A 41 -12.39 1.13 -3.91
C LYS A 41 -12.70 0.83 -2.44
N MET A 42 -11.68 0.88 -1.57
CA MET A 42 -11.88 0.68 -0.12
C MET A 42 -12.85 1.72 0.44
N ALA A 43 -12.68 3.00 0.10
CA ALA A 43 -13.57 4.06 0.59
C ALA A 43 -15.02 3.87 0.12
N LEU A 44 -15.24 3.45 -1.13
CA LEU A 44 -16.57 3.19 -1.66
C LEU A 44 -17.23 1.99 -0.96
N VAL A 45 -16.48 0.92 -0.70
CA VAL A 45 -16.96 -0.25 0.05
C VAL A 45 -17.34 0.14 1.48
N GLU A 46 -16.50 0.90 2.16
CA GLU A 46 -16.77 1.38 3.52
C GLU A 46 -18.01 2.29 3.57
N LEU A 47 -18.14 3.21 2.62
CA LEU A 47 -19.27 4.13 2.54
C LEU A 47 -20.57 3.43 2.12
N SER A 48 -20.50 2.29 1.44
CA SER A 48 -21.67 1.51 1.04
C SER A 48 -22.11 0.47 2.08
N ARG A 49 -21.39 0.33 3.21
CA ARG A 49 -21.74 -0.62 4.28
C ARG A 49 -23.17 -0.38 4.78
N GLY A 50 -23.97 -1.45 4.80
CA GLY A 50 -25.37 -1.42 5.21
C GLY A 50 -26.35 -0.93 4.14
N ILE A 51 -25.87 -0.62 2.93
CA ILE A 51 -26.71 -0.24 1.78
C ILE A 51 -26.55 -1.32 0.71
N GLU A 52 -27.65 -1.85 0.18
CA GLU A 52 -27.58 -2.71 -1.00
C GLU A 52 -27.08 -1.89 -2.19
N THR A 53 -25.86 -2.20 -2.61
CA THR A 53 -25.20 -1.60 -3.78
C THR A 53 -24.70 -2.71 -4.69
N GLY A 54 -24.41 -2.38 -5.95
CA GLY A 54 -23.76 -3.31 -6.88
C GLY A 54 -22.29 -3.61 -6.56
N MET A 55 -21.82 -3.31 -5.33
CA MET A 55 -20.42 -3.43 -4.91
C MET A 55 -20.17 -4.59 -3.93
N SER A 56 -21.17 -5.43 -3.65
CA SER A 56 -21.03 -6.55 -2.70
C SER A 56 -19.84 -7.46 -3.03
N THR A 57 -19.59 -7.75 -4.30
CA THR A 57 -18.46 -8.59 -4.71
C THR A 57 -17.11 -7.93 -4.42
N VAL A 58 -17.03 -6.59 -4.43
CA VAL A 58 -15.78 -5.87 -4.14
C VAL A 58 -15.47 -5.94 -2.64
N ASP A 59 -16.49 -5.93 -1.79
CA ASP A 59 -16.32 -6.14 -0.34
C ASP A 59 -15.79 -7.55 -0.07
N GLU A 60 -16.34 -8.57 -0.74
CA GLU A 60 -15.85 -9.95 -0.67
C GLU A 60 -14.42 -10.12 -1.22
N ASP A 61 -14.08 -9.44 -2.32
CA ASP A 61 -12.73 -9.46 -2.90
C ASP A 61 -11.70 -8.75 -2.00
N LEU A 62 -12.14 -7.76 -1.22
CA LEU A 62 -11.32 -6.99 -0.28
C LEU A 62 -11.28 -7.62 1.13
N ALA A 63 -11.18 -8.95 1.21
CA ALA A 63 -11.21 -9.71 2.47
C ALA A 63 -9.93 -9.70 3.35
N SER A 64 -8.82 -9.09 2.92
CA SER A 64 -7.56 -9.07 3.71
C SER A 64 -7.46 -7.86 4.64
N ASP A 65 -6.81 -8.05 5.80
CA ASP A 65 -6.60 -7.00 6.81
C ASP A 65 -5.66 -5.89 6.31
N PHE A 66 -4.72 -6.25 5.44
CA PHE A 66 -3.72 -5.34 4.90
C PHE A 66 -3.39 -5.66 3.44
N TYR A 67 -3.06 -4.63 2.67
CA TYR A 67 -2.70 -4.76 1.26
C TYR A 67 -1.33 -4.15 0.97
N VAL A 68 -0.49 -4.91 0.28
CA VAL A 68 0.84 -4.47 -0.15
C VAL A 68 0.88 -4.24 -1.65
N TRP A 69 1.37 -3.08 -2.04
CA TRP A 69 1.77 -2.76 -3.40
C TRP A 69 3.24 -2.37 -3.45
N ALA A 70 4.05 -3.21 -4.07
CA ALA A 70 5.46 -2.90 -4.32
C ALA A 70 5.64 -2.47 -5.77
N ASN A 71 5.89 -1.18 -6.00
CA ASN A 71 5.93 -0.64 -7.35
C ASN A 71 7.26 -0.90 -8.08
N ARG A 72 8.39 -0.75 -7.39
CA ARG A 72 9.75 -0.89 -7.97
C ARG A 72 10.61 -1.84 -7.15
N ARG A 73 11.64 -2.38 -7.79
CA ARG A 73 12.66 -3.24 -7.15
C ARG A 73 13.74 -2.37 -6.54
N GLU A 74 13.36 -1.62 -5.51
CA GLU A 74 14.22 -0.68 -4.80
C GLU A 74 14.04 -0.86 -3.29
N GLU A 75 15.04 -0.48 -2.51
CA GLU A 75 15.02 -0.51 -1.04
C GLU A 75 14.51 -1.85 -0.48
N ALA A 76 13.41 -1.83 0.29
CA ALA A 76 12.81 -3.00 0.94
C ALA A 76 12.37 -4.09 -0.05
N TYR A 77 12.17 -3.75 -1.33
CA TYR A 77 11.71 -4.67 -2.38
C TYR A 77 12.79 -5.00 -3.40
N ALA A 78 14.05 -4.66 -3.15
CA ALA A 78 15.16 -4.90 -4.08
C ALA A 78 15.29 -6.38 -4.49
N ASN A 79 14.98 -7.30 -3.57
CA ASN A 79 15.05 -8.75 -3.80
C ASN A 79 13.77 -9.34 -4.43
N TRP A 80 12.73 -8.53 -4.66
CA TRP A 80 11.50 -9.03 -5.24
C TRP A 80 11.70 -9.32 -6.74
N PRO A 81 11.17 -10.44 -7.26
CA PRO A 81 11.24 -10.74 -8.69
C PRO A 81 10.42 -9.74 -9.50
N ARG A 82 10.77 -9.62 -10.80
CA ARG A 82 9.94 -8.90 -11.76
C ARG A 82 8.55 -9.53 -11.84
N MET A 83 7.55 -8.72 -12.20
CA MET A 83 6.26 -9.27 -12.60
C MET A 83 6.47 -10.22 -13.79
N GLY A 84 6.06 -11.46 -13.60
CA GLY A 84 6.00 -12.47 -14.65
C GLY A 84 4.84 -13.40 -14.38
N PHE A 85 4.83 -14.54 -15.05
CA PHE A 85 3.74 -15.50 -14.96
C PHE A 85 3.68 -16.27 -13.63
N LYS A 86 4.74 -16.20 -12.80
CA LYS A 86 4.77 -16.84 -11.49
C LYS A 86 3.96 -16.01 -10.48
N TRP A 87 3.05 -16.67 -9.76
CA TRP A 87 2.17 -16.05 -8.76
C TRP A 87 2.41 -16.55 -7.33
N THR A 88 3.23 -17.59 -7.16
CA THR A 88 3.46 -18.27 -5.87
C THR A 88 4.31 -17.46 -4.88
N HIS A 89 4.97 -16.38 -5.34
CA HIS A 89 5.79 -15.52 -4.49
C HIS A 89 5.47 -14.05 -4.77
N PRO A 90 5.69 -13.17 -3.78
CA PRO A 90 5.63 -11.74 -3.99
C PRO A 90 6.54 -11.29 -5.14
N SER A 91 6.07 -10.33 -5.91
CA SER A 91 6.71 -9.75 -7.08
C SER A 91 6.21 -8.33 -7.23
N ILE A 92 7.01 -7.47 -7.87
CA ILE A 92 6.60 -6.07 -8.06
C ILE A 92 5.35 -5.94 -8.95
N LEU A 93 4.68 -4.79 -8.84
CA LEU A 93 3.52 -4.38 -9.63
C LEU A 93 2.27 -5.24 -9.43
N ARG A 94 2.15 -5.96 -8.30
CA ARG A 94 0.98 -6.78 -7.97
C ARG A 94 0.52 -6.48 -6.54
N TRP A 95 -0.80 -6.55 -6.33
CA TRP A 95 -1.41 -6.46 -4.99
C TRP A 95 -1.32 -7.79 -4.26
N TYR A 96 -0.99 -7.73 -2.98
CA TYR A 96 -1.00 -8.88 -2.08
C TYR A 96 -1.80 -8.54 -0.83
N GLY A 97 -2.75 -9.40 -0.49
CA GLY A 97 -3.37 -9.39 0.82
C GLY A 97 -2.45 -10.03 1.85
N ALA A 98 -2.33 -9.40 3.01
CA ALA A 98 -1.65 -9.96 4.17
C ALA A 98 -2.64 -10.02 5.33
N ARG A 99 -2.59 -11.14 6.06
CA ARG A 99 -3.27 -11.28 7.33
C ARG A 99 -2.37 -10.68 8.40
N ILE A 100 -2.93 -9.79 9.20
CA ILE A 100 -2.22 -9.20 10.34
C ILE A 100 -3.02 -9.60 11.57
N ASP A 101 -2.38 -10.38 12.43
CA ASP A 101 -2.98 -10.74 13.71
C ASP A 101 -3.17 -9.47 14.55
N ARG A 102 -4.28 -9.43 15.30
CA ARG A 102 -4.54 -8.30 16.19
C ARG A 102 -3.46 -8.26 17.27
N ASP A 103 -2.95 -7.07 17.51
CA ASP A 103 -2.04 -6.82 18.62
C ASP A 103 -2.85 -6.82 19.93
N PRO A 104 -2.64 -7.78 20.84
CA PRO A 104 -3.37 -7.85 22.10
C PRO A 104 -3.13 -6.63 23.00
N ASP A 105 -2.01 -5.92 22.83
CA ASP A 105 -1.69 -4.73 23.62
C ASP A 105 -2.26 -3.44 22.99
N CYS A 106 -2.94 -3.53 21.84
CA CYS A 106 -3.52 -2.37 21.17
C CYS A 106 -4.76 -1.86 21.93
N LEU A 107 -4.74 -0.59 22.35
CA LEU A 107 -5.85 0.07 23.05
C LEU A 107 -7.17 0.13 22.25
N VAL A 108 -7.13 -0.14 20.94
CA VAL A 108 -8.31 -0.08 20.05
C VAL A 108 -8.80 -1.48 19.66
N CYS A 109 -7.90 -2.40 19.32
CA CYS A 109 -8.26 -3.73 18.80
C CYS A 109 -7.78 -4.92 19.65
N GLY A 110 -7.04 -4.68 20.73
CA GLY A 110 -6.36 -5.68 21.54
C GLY A 110 -7.20 -6.38 22.61
N GLY A 111 -8.39 -5.88 22.93
CA GLY A 111 -9.37 -6.62 23.72
C GLY A 111 -10.13 -5.79 24.77
N HIS A 112 -11.38 -5.49 24.46
CA HIS A 112 -12.46 -5.42 25.45
C HIS A 112 -13.62 -6.28 24.93
N LEU A 113 -13.44 -7.59 24.86
CA LEU A 113 -14.52 -8.57 24.74
C LEU A 113 -14.05 -9.88 25.39
N GLU A 114 -13.94 -9.88 26.72
CA GLU A 114 -14.22 -11.09 27.48
C GLU A 114 -15.75 -11.09 27.70
N GLU A 115 -16.47 -11.88 26.90
CA GLU A 115 -17.85 -12.26 27.22
C GLU A 115 -17.80 -13.30 28.36
N GLU A 116 -18.30 -12.95 29.55
CA GLU A 116 -18.74 -13.99 30.51
C GLU A 116 -20.09 -14.55 30.05
N PRO A 117 -20.23 -15.87 29.83
CA PRO A 117 -21.54 -16.48 29.67
C PRO A 117 -22.26 -16.45 31.02
N ALA A 118 -23.41 -15.77 31.08
CA ALA A 118 -24.31 -15.81 32.23
C ALA A 118 -24.78 -17.26 32.47
N THR A 119 -24.31 -17.87 33.55
CA THR A 119 -24.86 -19.10 34.15
C THR A 119 -26.22 -18.87 34.77
#